data_AF-A0A9D8J207-F1
#
_entry.id   AF-A0A9D8J207-F1
#
_cell.length_a   1.000
_cell.length_b   1.000
_cell.length_c   1.000
_cell.angle_alpha   90.00
_cell.angle_beta   90.00
_cell.angle_gamma   90.00
#
_symmetry.space_group_name_H-M   'P 1'
#
loop_
_entity.id
_entity.type
_entity.pdbx_description
1 polymer ?
#
loop_
_entity_poly.entity_id
_entity_poly.type
_entity_poly.pdbx_seq_one_letter_code
_entity_poly.pdbx_strand_id
1 'polypeptide(L)'
;MVLVSLLLWFYYKDSLSAIYVAVIALAWGFGVPAYMKWSMRRQIRRMYSPDDKKSILGKFSLRVDPNDLVEINASGESTTPWRDVLRIEATKKYAFVFVGPRAALIIPRATISGGDLHEFVRAVDERIAQADPVPV
;
A
#
# COMPACT_ATOMS: atom_id res chain seq x y z
N MET A 1 6.17 19.25 -26.22
CA MET A 1 5.29 18.96 -27.37
C MET A 1 4.22 20.03 -27.56
N VAL A 2 3.42 20.41 -26.55
CA VAL A 2 2.41 21.48 -26.66
C VAL A 2 3.01 22.85 -27.04
N LEU A 3 4.15 23.22 -26.43
CA LEU A 3 4.91 24.44 -26.77
C LEU A 3 5.46 24.43 -28.21
N VAL A 4 5.82 23.27 -28.73
CA VAL A 4 6.33 23.11 -30.12
C VAL A 4 5.17 23.21 -31.12
N SER A 5 4.00 22.65 -30.79
CA SER A 5 2.77 22.81 -31.58
C SER A 5 2.31 24.28 -31.67
N LEU A 6 2.33 25.00 -30.54
CA LEU A 6 1.99 26.43 -30.48
C LEU A 6 2.96 27.29 -31.30
N LEU A 7 4.25 26.98 -31.26
CA LEU A 7 5.28 27.66 -32.05
C LEU A 7 5.09 27.45 -33.57
N LEU A 8 4.82 26.22 -34.01
CA LEU A 8 4.61 25.90 -35.43
C LEU A 8 3.34 26.58 -35.99
N TRP A 9 2.26 26.60 -35.20
CA TRP A 9 1.01 27.25 -35.58
C TRP A 9 1.16 28.77 -35.73
N PHE A 10 1.87 29.42 -34.81
CA PHE A 10 2.02 30.88 -34.79
C PHE A 10 3.08 31.38 -35.78
N TYR A 11 4.15 30.62 -36.05
CA TYR A 11 5.29 31.08 -36.84
C TYR A 11 5.25 30.70 -38.33
N TYR A 12 4.72 29.52 -38.70
CA TYR A 12 4.78 29.05 -40.09
C TYR A 12 3.46 29.18 -40.89
N LYS A 13 2.32 29.48 -40.23
CA LYS A 13 0.96 29.42 -40.82
C LYS A 13 0.63 28.09 -41.52
N ASP A 14 1.45 27.06 -41.31
CA ASP A 14 1.25 25.73 -41.86
C ASP A 14 0.35 24.92 -40.92
N SER A 15 -0.94 25.03 -41.17
CA SER A 15 -2.01 24.43 -40.37
C SER A 15 -1.98 22.91 -40.39
N LEU A 16 -1.47 22.27 -41.45
CA LEU A 16 -1.37 20.82 -41.55
C LEU A 16 -0.33 20.28 -40.55
N SER A 17 0.88 20.85 -40.57
CA SER A 17 1.97 20.43 -39.69
C SER A 17 1.63 20.64 -38.21
N ALA A 18 0.94 21.73 -37.85
CA ALA A 18 0.49 21.98 -36.48
C ALA A 18 -0.52 20.93 -35.99
N ILE A 19 -1.46 20.50 -36.84
CA ILE A 19 -2.45 19.46 -36.52
C ILE A 19 -1.75 18.12 -36.24
N TYR A 20 -0.79 17.71 -37.07
CA TYR A 20 -0.05 16.46 -36.84
C TYR A 20 0.68 16.44 -35.50
N VAL A 21 1.40 17.53 -35.15
CA VAL A 21 2.12 17.59 -33.88
C VAL A 21 1.15 17.64 -32.69
N ALA A 22 0.00 18.33 -32.82
CA ALA A 22 -1.03 18.37 -31.78
C ALA A 22 -1.66 16.99 -31.53
N VAL A 23 -1.99 16.24 -32.59
CA VAL A 23 -2.53 14.88 -32.48
C VAL A 23 -1.52 13.94 -31.85
N ILE A 24 -0.25 14.02 -32.25
CA ILE A 24 0.82 13.21 -31.64
C ILE A 24 0.99 13.57 -30.16
N ALA A 25 0.96 14.86 -29.81
CA ALA A 25 1.07 15.31 -28.43
C ALA A 25 -0.09 14.81 -27.56
N LEU A 26 -1.33 14.83 -28.07
CA LEU A 26 -2.49 14.29 -27.38
C LEU A 26 -2.42 12.76 -27.26
N ALA A 27 -2.05 12.07 -28.34
CA ALA A 27 -1.89 10.62 -28.33
C ALA A 27 -0.82 10.18 -27.30
N TRP A 28 0.30 10.91 -27.20
CA TRP A 28 1.34 10.64 -26.21
C TRP A 28 0.90 11.02 -24.79
N GLY A 29 0.30 12.20 -24.63
CA GLY A 29 -0.11 12.75 -23.34
C GLY A 29 -1.20 11.93 -22.65
N PHE A 30 -2.10 11.31 -23.41
CA PHE A 30 -3.17 10.46 -22.86
C PHE A 30 -2.86 8.97 -23.00
N GLY A 31 -2.28 8.55 -24.12
CA GLY A 31 -2.00 7.14 -24.41
C GLY A 31 -0.94 6.55 -23.49
N VAL A 32 0.16 7.27 -23.25
CA VAL A 32 1.24 6.77 -22.39
C VAL A 32 0.81 6.58 -20.94
N PRO A 33 0.20 7.56 -20.24
CA PRO A 33 -0.24 7.33 -18.86
C PRO A 33 -1.34 6.29 -18.75
N ALA A 34 -2.25 6.18 -19.74
CA ALA A 34 -3.27 5.14 -19.74
C ALA A 34 -2.65 3.74 -19.91
N TYR A 35 -1.74 3.58 -20.87
CA TYR A 35 -1.03 2.33 -21.12
C TYR A 35 -0.16 1.94 -19.91
N MET A 36 0.55 2.90 -19.32
CA MET A 36 1.41 2.65 -18.16
C MET A 36 0.59 2.21 -16.94
N LYS A 37 -0.54 2.85 -16.65
CA LYS A 37 -1.48 2.41 -15.60
C LYS A 37 -1.99 0.99 -15.85
N TRP A 38 -2.36 0.67 -17.09
CA TRP A 38 -2.85 -0.66 -17.44
C TRP A 38 -1.76 -1.73 -17.33
N SER A 39 -0.56 -1.45 -17.86
CA SER A 39 0.59 -2.35 -17.81
C SER A 39 1.03 -2.61 -16.37
N MET A 40 1.18 -1.57 -15.54
CA MET A 40 1.50 -1.73 -14.11
C MET A 40 0.48 -2.59 -13.39
N ARG A 41 -0.83 -2.33 -13.55
CA ARG A 41 -1.88 -3.15 -12.92
C ARG A 41 -1.78 -4.61 -13.33
N ARG A 42 -1.47 -4.87 -14.61
CA ARG A 42 -1.31 -6.23 -15.14
C ARG A 42 -0.05 -6.90 -14.60
N GLN A 43 1.06 -6.19 -14.51
CA GLN A 43 2.33 -6.70 -13.98
C GLN A 43 2.21 -7.03 -12.48
N ILE A 44 1.69 -6.11 -11.67
CA ILE A 44 1.46 -6.32 -10.23
C ILE A 44 0.60 -7.56 -10.02
N ARG A 45 -0.51 -7.71 -10.75
CA ARG A 45 -1.38 -8.90 -10.65
C ARG A 45 -0.70 -10.21 -11.07
N ARG A 46 0.32 -10.15 -11.92
CA ARG A 46 1.09 -11.31 -12.41
C ARG A 46 2.25 -11.68 -11.48
N MET A 47 2.80 -10.71 -10.75
CA MET A 47 3.88 -10.94 -9.79
C MET A 47 3.46 -11.80 -8.61
N TYR A 48 2.17 -11.77 -8.23
CA TYR A 48 1.64 -12.58 -7.14
C TYR A 48 0.93 -13.83 -7.67
N SER A 49 1.41 -14.99 -7.24
CA SER A 49 0.72 -16.26 -7.46
C SER A 49 -0.65 -16.25 -6.76
N PRO A 50 -1.58 -17.15 -7.13
CA PRO A 50 -2.83 -17.32 -6.39
C PRO A 50 -2.61 -17.58 -4.89
N ASP A 51 -1.53 -18.27 -4.54
CA ASP A 51 -1.18 -18.60 -3.16
C ASP A 51 -0.58 -17.39 -2.43
N ASP A 52 0.23 -16.56 -3.11
CA ASP A 52 0.73 -15.29 -2.55
C ASP A 52 -0.42 -14.31 -2.30
N LYS A 53 -1.44 -14.31 -3.17
CA LYS A 53 -2.64 -13.48 -2.97
C LYS A 53 -3.42 -13.93 -1.73
N LYS A 54 -3.52 -15.24 -1.51
CA LYS A 54 -4.15 -15.79 -0.30
C LYS A 54 -3.30 -15.53 0.94
N SER A 55 -1.98 -15.51 0.83
CA SER A 55 -1.10 -15.21 1.96
C SER A 55 -1.18 -13.75 2.37
N ILE A 56 -1.24 -12.82 1.41
CA ILE A 56 -1.23 -11.37 1.65
C ILE A 56 -2.62 -10.80 1.98
N LEU A 57 -3.69 -11.34 1.37
CA LEU A 57 -5.06 -10.82 1.48
C LEU A 57 -6.04 -11.81 2.11
N GLY A 58 -5.52 -12.89 2.71
CA GLY A 58 -6.31 -13.95 3.29
C GLY A 58 -6.91 -13.60 4.65
N LYS A 59 -7.33 -14.64 5.36
CA LYS A 59 -7.73 -14.51 6.77
C LYS A 59 -6.47 -14.50 7.63
N PHE A 60 -6.37 -13.49 8.48
CA PHE A 60 -5.32 -13.36 9.47
C PHE A 60 -5.92 -13.49 10.86
N SER A 61 -5.21 -14.19 11.73
CA SER A 61 -5.47 -14.21 13.16
C SER A 61 -4.25 -13.61 13.86
N LEU A 62 -4.47 -12.55 14.63
CA LEU A 62 -3.43 -11.89 15.41
C LEU A 62 -3.60 -12.28 16.88
N ARG A 63 -2.53 -12.77 17.48
CA ARG A 63 -2.47 -13.12 18.90
C ARG A 63 -1.37 -12.33 19.59
N VAL A 64 -1.71 -11.75 20.73
CA VAL A 64 -0.78 -11.04 21.60
C VAL A 64 -0.20 -12.08 22.56
N ASP A 65 1.05 -12.50 22.35
CA ASP A 65 1.77 -13.35 23.29
C ASP A 65 2.71 -12.51 24.19
N PRO A 66 3.19 -13.06 25.32
CA PRO A 66 4.01 -12.30 26.27
C PRO A 66 5.31 -11.74 25.67
N ASN A 67 5.95 -12.50 24.77
CA ASN A 67 7.25 -12.13 24.20
C ASN A 67 7.14 -11.56 22.78
N ASP A 68 6.16 -12.01 22.02
CA ASP A 68 6.05 -11.72 20.59
C ASP A 68 4.59 -11.43 20.18
N LEU A 69 4.42 -10.65 19.11
CA LEU A 69 3.18 -10.55 18.36
C LEU A 69 3.13 -11.70 17.35
N VAL A 70 2.13 -12.58 17.49
CA VAL A 70 1.98 -13.74 16.62
C VAL A 70 0.91 -13.46 15.56
N GLU A 71 1.31 -13.58 14.31
CA GLU A 71 0.45 -13.52 13.13
C GLU A 71 0.28 -14.92 12.55
N ILE A 72 -0.96 -15.40 12.46
CA ILE A 72 -1.30 -16.67 11.82
C ILE A 72 -2.04 -16.34 10.52
N ASN A 73 -1.48 -16.76 9.40
CA ASN A 73 -2.08 -16.62 8.08
C ASN A 73 -2.15 -17.99 7.38
N ALA A 74 -2.75 -18.01 6.18
CA ALA A 74 -2.89 -19.26 5.41
C ALA A 74 -1.55 -19.87 4.95
N SER A 75 -0.45 -19.11 5.02
CA SER A 75 0.89 -19.53 4.64
C SER A 75 1.78 -19.93 5.81
N GLY A 76 1.36 -19.66 7.04
CA GLY A 76 2.07 -20.08 8.25
C GLY A 76 1.88 -19.14 9.43
N GLU A 77 2.70 -19.38 10.44
CA GLU A 77 2.83 -18.55 11.63
C GLU A 77 4.05 -17.65 11.50
N SER A 78 3.88 -16.35 11.70
CA SER A 78 4.94 -15.35 11.74
C SER A 78 4.95 -14.71 13.11
N THR A 79 6.11 -14.73 13.78
CA THR A 79 6.29 -14.11 15.08
C THR A 79 7.12 -12.84 14.92
N THR A 80 6.61 -11.74 15.45
CA THR A 80 7.28 -10.44 15.46
C THR A 80 7.60 -10.05 16.91
N PRO A 81 8.87 -9.92 17.29
CA PRO A 81 9.24 -9.47 18.62
C PRO A 81 8.67 -8.09 18.93
N TRP A 82 8.24 -7.85 20.18
CA TRP A 82 7.67 -6.55 20.57
C TRP A 82 8.62 -5.37 20.33
N ARG A 83 9.94 -5.59 20.43
CA ARG A 83 10.98 -4.58 20.09
C ARG A 83 10.93 -4.09 18.64
N ASP A 84 10.40 -4.88 17.72
CA ASP A 84 10.29 -4.54 16.30
C ASP A 84 8.93 -3.89 15.98
N VAL A 85 7.99 -3.92 16.93
CA VAL A 85 6.70 -3.25 16.85
C VAL A 85 6.84 -1.82 17.34
N LEU A 86 6.82 -0.87 16.42
CA LEU A 86 7.10 0.54 16.71
C LEU A 86 5.95 1.25 17.40
N ARG A 87 4.70 0.98 16.96
CA ARG A 87 3.48 1.59 17.48
C ARG A 87 2.23 0.97 16.88
N ILE A 88 1.10 1.23 17.52
CA ILE A 88 -0.24 0.93 17.01
C ILE A 88 -1.07 2.22 16.88
N GLU A 89 -1.72 2.42 15.73
CA GLU A 89 -2.61 3.56 15.48
C GLU A 89 -4.00 3.08 15.08
N ALA A 90 -5.00 3.40 15.88
CA ALA A 90 -6.39 3.04 15.61
C ALA A 90 -7.17 4.25 15.07
N THR A 91 -7.66 4.13 13.84
CA THR A 91 -8.58 5.09 13.20
C THR A 91 -10.02 4.56 13.25
N LYS A 92 -11.00 5.40 12.89
CA LYS A 92 -12.44 5.04 12.79
C LYS A 92 -12.74 3.80 11.94
N LYS A 93 -11.93 3.51 10.92
CA LYS A 93 -12.17 2.40 9.96
C LYS A 93 -11.08 1.32 9.96
N TYR A 94 -9.87 1.65 10.39
CA TYR A 94 -8.70 0.79 10.29
C TYR A 94 -7.87 0.88 11.57
N ALA A 95 -7.18 -0.19 11.95
CA ALA A 95 -6.06 -0.15 12.86
C ALA A 95 -4.78 -0.50 12.11
N PHE A 96 -3.69 0.18 12.45
CA PHE A 96 -2.39 0.04 11.82
C PHE A 96 -1.39 -0.39 12.90
N VAL A 97 -0.75 -1.55 12.70
CA VAL A 97 0.34 -2.03 13.57
C VAL A 97 1.64 -1.89 12.78
N PHE A 98 2.54 -1.03 13.22
CA PHE A 98 3.80 -0.77 12.52
C PHE A 98 4.87 -1.74 12.99
N VAL A 99 5.12 -2.80 12.19
CA VAL A 99 6.11 -3.87 12.47
C VAL A 99 7.49 -3.53 11.88
N GLY A 100 7.90 -2.26 12.00
CA GLY A 100 9.14 -1.71 11.47
C GLY A 100 8.93 -0.45 10.61
N PRO A 101 10.01 0.19 10.12
CA PRO A 101 9.93 1.50 9.46
C PRO A 101 9.29 1.47 8.06
N ARG A 102 9.19 0.29 7.44
CA ARG A 102 8.64 0.11 6.07
C ARG A 102 7.55 -0.96 5.99
N ALA A 103 7.10 -1.49 7.12
CA ALA A 103 6.11 -2.56 7.17
C ALA A 103 5.02 -2.23 8.19
N ALA A 104 3.77 -2.39 7.79
CA ALA A 104 2.62 -2.18 8.66
C ALA A 104 1.53 -3.20 8.34
N LEU A 105 0.96 -3.78 9.39
CA LEU A 105 -0.23 -4.61 9.31
C LEU A 105 -1.45 -3.71 9.37
N ILE A 106 -2.34 -3.87 8.38
CA ILE A 106 -3.55 -3.07 8.26
C ILE A 106 -4.73 -3.97 8.60
N ILE A 107 -5.47 -3.59 9.64
CA ILE A 107 -6.64 -4.31 10.14
C ILE A 107 -7.89 -3.49 9.83
N PRO A 108 -8.69 -3.85 8.81
CA PRO A 108 -9.97 -3.20 8.56
C PRO A 108 -11.00 -3.58 9.62
N ARG A 109 -11.60 -2.60 10.29
CA ARG A 109 -12.64 -2.85 11.31
C ARG A 109 -13.83 -3.63 10.77
N ALA A 110 -14.16 -3.44 9.49
CA ALA A 110 -15.30 -4.09 8.84
C ALA A 110 -15.09 -5.58 8.54
N THR A 111 -13.85 -6.08 8.57
CA THR A 111 -13.52 -7.48 8.24
C THR A 111 -13.20 -8.32 9.46
N ILE A 112 -13.37 -7.77 10.67
CA ILE A 112 -13.10 -8.48 11.92
C ILE A 112 -14.22 -9.50 12.15
N SER A 113 -13.86 -10.78 12.10
CA SER A 113 -14.80 -11.89 12.31
C SER A 113 -14.88 -12.37 13.76
N GLY A 114 -13.93 -11.97 14.62
CA GLY A 114 -13.91 -12.35 16.03
C GLY A 114 -12.85 -11.59 16.83
N GLY A 115 -13.11 -11.43 18.14
CA GLY A 115 -12.29 -10.64 19.06
C GLY A 115 -12.71 -9.17 19.15
N ASP A 116 -12.18 -8.46 20.14
CA ASP A 116 -12.37 -7.02 20.33
C ASP A 116 -11.10 -6.27 19.90
N LEU A 117 -11.25 -5.40 18.89
CA LEU A 117 -10.14 -4.57 18.41
C LEU A 117 -9.64 -3.59 19.48
N HIS A 118 -10.51 -3.07 20.34
CA HIS A 118 -10.08 -2.14 21.39
C HIS A 118 -9.25 -2.84 22.45
N GLU A 119 -9.65 -4.05 22.87
CA GLU A 119 -8.84 -4.86 23.78
C GLU A 119 -7.50 -5.24 23.14
N PHE A 120 -7.51 -5.64 21.87
CA PHE A 120 -6.29 -5.91 21.13
C PHE A 120 -5.37 -4.69 21.07
N VAL A 121 -5.90 -3.51 20.73
CA VAL A 121 -5.12 -2.27 20.65
C VAL A 121 -4.52 -1.93 22.01
N ARG A 122 -5.29 -2.03 23.09
CA ARG A 122 -4.80 -1.78 24.44
C ARG A 122 -3.71 -2.76 24.84
N ALA A 123 -3.91 -4.05 24.58
CA ALA A 123 -2.94 -5.08 24.91
C ALA A 123 -1.63 -4.91 24.14
N VAL A 124 -1.68 -4.53 22.85
CA VAL A 124 -0.49 -4.21 22.05
C VAL A 124 0.25 -3.00 22.62
N ASP A 125 -0.46 -1.93 22.94
CA ASP A 125 0.14 -0.70 23.47
C ASP A 125 0.84 -0.96 24.83
N GLU A 126 0.21 -1.73 25.71
CA GLU A 126 0.80 -2.17 26.98
C GLU A 126 2.08 -3.00 26.78
N ARG A 127 2.12 -3.85 25.73
CA ARG A 127 3.29 -4.68 25.42
C ARG A 127 4.44 -3.89 24.83
N ILE A 128 4.16 -2.94 23.94
CA ILE A 128 5.17 -2.04 23.38
C ILE A 128 5.81 -1.22 24.49
N ALA A 129 5.00 -0.66 25.40
CA ALA A 129 5.50 0.10 26.55
C ALA A 129 6.38 -0.73 27.51
N GLN A 130 6.17 -2.05 27.60
CA GLN A 130 7.01 -2.97 28.38
C GLN A 130 8.31 -3.36 27.65
N ALA A 131 8.29 -3.36 26.31
CA ALA A 131 9.41 -3.76 25.48
C ALA A 131 10.36 -2.60 25.14
N ASP A 132 9.86 -1.37 25.14
CA ASP A 132 10.68 -0.16 24.99
C ASP A 132 11.45 0.12 26.30
N PRO A 133 12.80 0.10 26.30
CA PRO A 133 13.54 0.70 27.39
C PRO A 133 13.34 2.21 27.27
N VAL A 134 12.70 2.81 28.29
CA VAL A 134 12.60 4.26 28.49
C VAL A 134 13.89 4.94 28.02
N PRO A 135 13.86 5.88 27.07
CA PRO A 135 15.06 6.61 26.68
C PRO A 135 15.50 7.45 27.88
N VAL A 136 16.70 7.16 28.38
CA VAL A 136 17.44 7.95 29.37
C VAL A 136 17.86 9.29 28.78
#